data_AF-A0A2A2EIN0-F1
#
_entry.id   AF-A0A2A2EIN0-F1
#
_cell.length_a   1.000
_cell.length_b   1.000
_cell.length_c   1.000
_cell.angle_alpha   90.00
_cell.angle_beta   90.00
_cell.angle_gamma   90.00
#
_symmetry.space_group_name_H-M   'P 1'
#
loop_
_entity.id
_entity.type
_entity.pdbx_description
1 polymer ?
#
loop_
_entity_poly.entity_id
_entity_poly.type
_entity_poly.pdbx_seq_one_letter_code
_entity_poly.pdbx_strand_id
1 'polypeptide(L)'
;MRRARIILQYHATPSCATVDCETVFRYLGSFSQSFMLAVMLWPFVSFLLTLPIVAVIYHRNHRMSFMSAFTAYVAVLYALGLIAFTMYPMPDDPAAYCLTHHLGPQLDLFKFIEDAQSGLYGVLQLVMNIVLFLPLGFMLGRWAGWRFWQTVGTGLACSIFIETTQLTGIWGLYPCAYRYFDVDDMLTNTIGAMLGYAIAVLYTKLVPKRAKQLEGTNTHPGFVHRAVALMIDVAIMNIIMYAIVLLLTYIFYKCAVALDSTHYAIGALLITTDGVHWVPAILAAIMFAIFEVWIPWRHDGRTLGGTYTRMTVETKTRTGWRRALFYIARTLVLGAWFVLLNDGADRWFWYLTAALVVWWVFVRRMPWDLIPGDTSTSASVSTQTQTSAPTSAHLQHDHEQGDDVAHVSADRTEVEQLVVPEPAGDRVGLAQREAHGTRDVARAAADHEDRRDGTDER
;
A
#
# COMPACT_ATOMS: atom_id res chain seq x y z
N MET A 1 7.98 -73.76 -16.55
CA MET A 1 7.58 -74.04 -15.16
C MET A 1 7.15 -72.74 -14.49
N ARG A 2 5.88 -72.65 -14.04
CA ARG A 2 5.26 -71.74 -13.02
C ARG A 2 5.39 -70.21 -13.23
N ARG A 3 4.41 -69.31 -13.10
CA ARG A 3 2.95 -69.19 -12.75
C ARG A 3 2.60 -67.71 -13.13
N ALA A 4 1.56 -67.33 -13.89
CA ALA A 4 0.11 -67.28 -13.68
C ALA A 4 -0.46 -66.11 -12.81
N ARG A 5 -1.50 -65.44 -13.36
CA ARG A 5 -2.51 -64.45 -12.87
C ARG A 5 -2.19 -62.96 -13.10
N ILE A 6 -2.90 -62.12 -13.88
CA ILE A 6 -4.34 -61.90 -14.26
C ILE A 6 -5.23 -61.29 -13.15
N ILE A 7 -5.64 -60.02 -13.43
CA ILE A 7 -6.81 -59.22 -13.03
C ILE A 7 -6.86 -58.64 -11.59
N LEU A 8 -7.04 -57.31 -11.48
CA LEU A 8 -8.24 -56.67 -10.89
C LEU A 8 -8.26 -55.12 -11.07
N GLN A 9 -9.32 -54.68 -11.75
CA GLN A 9 -10.19 -53.55 -11.39
C GLN A 9 -9.73 -52.10 -11.65
N TYR A 10 -10.00 -51.66 -12.88
CA TYR A 10 -10.35 -50.27 -13.21
C TYR A 10 -11.73 -49.95 -12.63
N HIS A 11 -11.81 -49.11 -11.59
CA HIS A 11 -12.92 -48.19 -11.34
C HIS A 11 -12.57 -47.24 -10.19
N ALA A 12 -12.19 -46.01 -10.53
CA ALA A 12 -12.53 -44.82 -9.75
C ALA A 12 -12.48 -43.62 -10.71
N THR A 13 -13.66 -43.17 -11.12
CA THR A 13 -13.88 -41.86 -11.73
C THR A 13 -13.34 -40.76 -10.80
N PRO A 14 -12.47 -39.84 -11.24
CA PRO A 14 -12.34 -38.57 -10.56
C PRO A 14 -13.43 -37.65 -11.09
N SER A 15 -14.35 -37.33 -10.18
CA SER A 15 -15.35 -36.28 -10.31
C SER A 15 -14.69 -34.96 -10.72
N CYS A 16 -15.33 -34.25 -11.67
CA CYS A 16 -15.02 -32.88 -12.08
C CYS A 16 -14.88 -31.93 -10.87
N ALA A 17 -13.64 -31.62 -10.45
CA ALA A 17 -13.34 -30.43 -9.64
C ALA A 17 -11.85 -30.02 -9.62
N THR A 18 -10.94 -30.76 -10.28
CA THR A 18 -9.48 -30.55 -10.12
C THR A 18 -8.73 -30.22 -11.41
N VAL A 19 -9.40 -30.18 -12.57
CA VAL A 19 -8.75 -30.06 -13.89
C VAL A 19 -8.10 -28.68 -14.11
N ASP A 20 -8.58 -27.62 -13.46
CA ASP A 20 -8.03 -26.27 -13.66
C ASP A 20 -6.72 -26.01 -12.89
N CYS A 21 -6.57 -26.55 -11.67
CA CYS A 21 -5.34 -26.35 -10.90
C CYS A 21 -4.18 -27.15 -11.51
N GLU A 22 -4.42 -28.40 -11.90
CA GLU A 22 -3.38 -29.30 -12.41
C GLU A 22 -2.83 -28.81 -13.77
N THR A 23 -3.66 -28.15 -14.58
CA THR A 23 -3.26 -27.59 -15.88
C THR A 23 -2.41 -26.33 -15.73
N VAL A 24 -2.75 -25.44 -14.79
CA VAL A 24 -1.92 -24.27 -14.47
C VAL A 24 -0.58 -24.69 -13.86
N PHE A 25 -0.57 -25.66 -12.96
CA PHE A 25 0.68 -26.19 -12.39
C PHE A 25 1.53 -26.94 -13.41
N ARG A 26 0.94 -27.65 -14.39
CA ARG A 26 1.68 -28.24 -15.52
C ARG A 26 2.24 -27.20 -16.49
N TYR A 27 1.49 -26.14 -16.77
CA TYR A 27 1.95 -25.04 -17.62
C TYR A 27 3.05 -24.22 -16.95
N LEU A 28 2.99 -24.03 -15.63
CA LEU A 28 4.08 -23.40 -14.87
C LEU A 28 5.31 -24.31 -14.73
N GLY A 29 5.12 -25.64 -14.73
CA GLY A 29 6.19 -26.63 -14.68
C GLY A 29 7.03 -26.76 -15.97
N SER A 30 6.65 -26.11 -17.07
CA SER A 30 7.47 -26.01 -18.29
C SER A 30 8.44 -24.84 -18.28
N PHE A 31 8.34 -23.93 -17.31
CA PHE A 31 9.26 -22.82 -17.13
C PHE A 31 10.44 -23.19 -16.21
N SER A 32 11.56 -22.48 -16.31
CA SER A 32 12.73 -22.75 -15.49
C SER A 32 12.42 -22.60 -13.98
N GLN A 33 13.13 -23.34 -13.13
CA GLN A 33 12.95 -23.26 -11.67
C GLN A 33 13.12 -21.82 -11.15
N SER A 34 14.02 -21.05 -11.77
CA SER A 34 14.25 -19.64 -11.50
C SER A 34 13.01 -18.77 -11.80
N PHE A 35 12.30 -19.05 -12.90
CA PHE A 35 11.07 -18.33 -13.24
C PHE A 35 9.94 -18.61 -12.25
N MET A 36 9.74 -19.86 -11.85
CA MET A 36 8.72 -20.21 -10.85
C MET A 36 8.98 -19.52 -9.51
N LEU A 37 10.24 -19.53 -9.04
CA LEU A 37 10.63 -18.84 -7.82
C LEU A 37 10.40 -17.33 -7.93
N ALA A 38 10.74 -16.71 -9.06
CA ALA A 38 10.51 -15.29 -9.28
C ALA A 38 9.01 -14.92 -9.23
N VAL A 39 8.15 -15.69 -9.89
CA VAL A 39 6.69 -15.47 -9.87
C VAL A 39 6.11 -15.65 -8.46
N MET A 40 6.57 -16.65 -7.71
CA MET A 40 6.12 -16.88 -6.32
C MET A 40 6.57 -15.77 -5.37
N LEU A 41 7.81 -15.30 -5.50
CA LEU A 41 8.38 -14.27 -4.62
C LEU A 41 7.93 -12.85 -4.99
N TRP A 42 7.56 -12.61 -6.26
CA TRP A 42 7.24 -11.28 -6.77
C TRP A 42 6.25 -10.48 -5.91
N PRO A 43 5.08 -11.02 -5.51
CA PRO A 43 4.14 -10.29 -4.64
C PRO A 43 4.73 -9.93 -3.27
N PHE A 44 5.54 -10.82 -2.68
CA PHE A 44 6.15 -10.60 -1.37
C PHE A 44 7.26 -9.55 -1.42
N VAL A 45 8.10 -9.60 -2.45
CA VAL A 45 9.15 -8.59 -2.68
C VAL A 45 8.50 -7.23 -2.95
N SER A 46 7.43 -7.18 -3.75
CA SER A 46 6.67 -5.95 -3.96
C SER A 46 6.09 -5.39 -2.66
N PHE A 47 5.57 -6.26 -1.78
CA PHE A 47 5.04 -5.84 -0.48
C PHE A 47 6.14 -5.22 0.38
N LEU A 48 7.30 -5.89 0.48
CA LEU A 48 8.44 -5.41 1.25
C LEU A 48 8.96 -4.04 0.74
N LEU A 49 9.12 -3.90 -0.57
CA LEU A 49 9.57 -2.64 -1.20
C LEU A 49 8.52 -1.52 -1.12
N THR A 50 7.25 -1.85 -0.91
CA THR A 50 6.20 -0.85 -0.72
C THR A 50 6.29 -0.18 0.66
N LEU A 51 6.77 -0.88 1.68
CA LEU A 51 6.87 -0.36 3.06
C LEU A 51 7.61 0.99 3.18
N PRO A 52 8.82 1.19 2.60
CA PRO A 52 9.50 2.49 2.66
C PRO A 52 8.75 3.60 1.93
N ILE A 53 8.11 3.30 0.78
CA ILE A 53 7.32 4.28 0.02
C ILE A 53 6.12 4.74 0.86
N VAL A 54 5.44 3.78 1.47
CA VAL A 54 4.33 3.99 2.38
C VAL A 54 4.77 4.78 3.62
N ALA A 55 5.96 4.51 4.17
CA ALA A 55 6.55 5.29 5.26
C ALA A 55 6.86 6.74 4.85
N VAL A 56 7.37 6.98 3.64
CA VAL A 56 7.62 8.34 3.11
C VAL A 56 6.30 9.08 2.89
N ILE A 57 5.30 8.43 2.29
CA ILE A 57 3.96 9.01 2.09
C ILE A 57 3.35 9.38 3.44
N TYR A 58 3.52 8.51 4.45
CA TYR A 58 3.06 8.77 5.81
C TYR A 58 3.79 9.96 6.44
N HIS A 59 5.11 10.00 6.39
CA HIS A 59 5.90 11.07 6.99
C HIS A 59 5.58 12.43 6.35
N ARG A 60 5.37 12.46 5.03
CA ARG A 60 5.07 13.70 4.30
C ARG A 60 3.64 14.18 4.51
N ASN A 61 2.67 13.27 4.55
CA ASN A 61 1.25 13.64 4.53
C ASN A 61 0.56 13.48 5.89
N HIS A 62 1.26 12.91 6.89
CA HIS A 62 0.76 12.57 8.23
C HIS A 62 -0.62 11.89 8.23
N ARG A 63 -0.94 11.19 7.13
CA ARG A 63 -2.17 10.41 6.89
C ARG A 63 -1.84 9.25 5.99
N MET A 64 -2.42 8.10 6.29
CA MET A 64 -2.40 6.95 5.41
C MET A 64 -3.82 6.50 5.12
N SER A 65 -4.21 6.62 3.85
CA SER A 65 -5.41 5.95 3.37
C SER A 65 -5.02 4.54 2.92
N PHE A 66 -5.84 3.53 3.24
CA PHE A 66 -5.69 2.19 2.69
C PHE A 66 -5.58 2.22 1.15
N MET A 67 -6.34 3.12 0.49
CA MET A 67 -6.22 3.32 -0.95
C MET A 67 -4.84 3.82 -1.36
N SER A 68 -4.18 4.68 -0.57
CA SER A 68 -2.83 5.15 -0.87
C SER A 68 -1.79 4.03 -0.75
N ALA A 69 -1.91 3.19 0.28
CA ALA A 69 -1.03 2.04 0.45
C ALA A 69 -1.28 0.98 -0.64
N PHE A 70 -2.54 0.74 -0.98
CA PHE A 70 -2.93 -0.17 -2.06
C PHE A 70 -2.41 0.31 -3.42
N THR A 71 -2.59 1.59 -3.77
CA THR A 71 -2.06 2.13 -5.03
C THR A 71 -0.53 2.13 -5.05
N ALA A 72 0.13 2.37 -3.92
CA ALA A 72 1.58 2.24 -3.83
C ALA A 72 2.03 0.79 -4.06
N TYR A 73 1.36 -0.17 -3.44
CA TYR A 73 1.62 -1.60 -3.65
C TYR A 73 1.42 -2.01 -5.11
N VAL A 74 0.30 -1.64 -5.73
CA VAL A 74 0.04 -1.94 -7.14
C VAL A 74 1.07 -1.29 -8.06
N ALA A 75 1.53 -0.06 -7.75
CA ALA A 75 2.59 0.59 -8.53
C ALA A 75 3.92 -0.17 -8.44
N VAL A 76 4.32 -0.61 -7.24
CA VAL A 76 5.55 -1.39 -7.05
C VAL A 76 5.43 -2.76 -7.69
N LEU A 77 4.28 -3.43 -7.53
CA LEU A 77 3.97 -4.70 -8.17
C LEU A 77 4.13 -4.59 -9.68
N TYR A 78 3.48 -3.60 -10.29
CA TYR A 78 3.62 -3.30 -11.70
C TYR A 78 5.07 -3.02 -12.10
N ALA A 79 5.80 -2.17 -11.37
CA ALA A 79 7.17 -1.81 -11.74
C ALA A 79 8.11 -3.02 -11.73
N LEU A 80 8.01 -3.88 -10.72
CA LEU A 80 8.78 -5.14 -10.70
C LEU A 80 8.33 -6.10 -11.80
N GLY A 81 7.03 -6.18 -12.07
CA GLY A 81 6.48 -6.99 -13.16
C GLY A 81 6.99 -6.51 -14.52
N LEU A 82 6.99 -5.21 -14.76
CA LEU A 82 7.50 -4.59 -15.99
C LEU A 82 8.96 -4.99 -16.23
N ILE A 83 9.81 -4.88 -15.20
CA ILE A 83 11.21 -5.30 -15.29
C ILE A 83 11.30 -6.81 -15.57
N ALA A 84 10.57 -7.64 -14.83
CA ALA A 84 10.62 -9.08 -14.99
C ALA A 84 10.16 -9.53 -16.39
N PHE A 85 9.05 -9.02 -16.90
CA PHE A 85 8.49 -9.41 -18.20
C PHE A 85 9.29 -8.89 -19.38
N THR A 86 9.95 -7.74 -19.26
CA THR A 86 10.79 -7.20 -20.35
C THR A 86 12.18 -7.82 -20.39
N MET A 87 12.68 -8.36 -19.28
CA MET A 87 13.99 -9.02 -19.23
C MET A 87 13.90 -10.54 -19.43
N TYR A 88 12.75 -11.17 -19.20
CA TYR A 88 12.57 -12.60 -19.44
C TYR A 88 12.25 -12.90 -20.93
N PRO A 89 12.65 -14.06 -21.50
CA PRO A 89 13.50 -15.11 -20.94
C PRO A 89 14.98 -14.75 -21.00
N MET A 90 15.64 -14.87 -19.84
CA MET A 90 17.09 -14.77 -19.72
C MET A 90 17.70 -16.18 -19.85
N PRO A 91 18.79 -16.37 -20.61
CA PRO A 91 19.39 -17.69 -20.79
C PRO A 91 20.06 -18.18 -19.50
N ASP A 92 19.86 -19.45 -19.14
CA ASP A 92 20.48 -20.06 -17.94
C ASP A 92 22.01 -20.22 -18.09
N ASP A 93 22.51 -20.40 -19.32
CA ASP A 93 23.95 -20.37 -19.67
C ASP A 93 24.24 -19.23 -20.67
N PRO A 94 24.60 -18.03 -20.17
CA PRO A 94 24.88 -16.86 -21.00
C PRO A 94 26.06 -17.07 -21.97
N ALA A 95 27.09 -17.80 -21.56
CA ALA A 95 28.30 -17.97 -22.35
C ALA A 95 28.03 -18.85 -23.57
N ALA A 96 27.34 -19.98 -23.38
CA ALA A 96 26.94 -20.85 -24.49
C ALA A 96 25.96 -20.15 -25.45
N TYR A 97 25.00 -19.39 -24.92
CA TYR A 97 24.05 -18.62 -25.73
C TYR A 97 24.75 -17.60 -26.63
N CYS A 98 25.65 -16.79 -26.06
CA CYS A 98 26.35 -15.73 -26.76
C CYS A 98 27.35 -16.21 -27.82
N LEU A 99 27.80 -17.46 -27.76
CA LEU A 99 28.65 -18.07 -28.81
C LEU A 99 27.88 -18.38 -30.09
N THR A 100 26.55 -18.52 -30.00
CA THR A 100 25.69 -18.95 -31.12
C THR A 100 24.73 -17.87 -31.59
N HIS A 101 24.51 -16.83 -30.77
CA HIS A 101 23.58 -15.73 -31.07
C HIS A 101 24.31 -14.39 -31.14
N HIS A 102 24.09 -13.68 -32.24
CA HIS A 102 24.62 -12.33 -32.48
C HIS A 102 23.47 -11.39 -32.84
N LEU A 103 22.79 -10.91 -31.80
CA LEU A 103 21.65 -10.00 -31.93
C LEU A 103 22.18 -8.57 -32.13
N GLY A 104 21.93 -8.01 -33.32
CA GLY A 104 22.19 -6.60 -33.63
C GLY A 104 20.97 -5.71 -33.31
N PRO A 105 21.16 -4.39 -33.16
CA PRO A 105 20.06 -3.46 -32.95
C PRO A 105 19.22 -3.29 -34.22
N GLN A 106 17.90 -3.27 -34.07
CA GLN A 106 16.96 -2.94 -35.13
C GLN A 106 16.54 -1.47 -35.01
N LEU A 107 16.91 -0.68 -36.02
CA LEU A 107 16.73 0.79 -35.99
C LEU A 107 15.72 1.29 -37.04
N ASP A 108 15.17 0.41 -37.87
CA ASP A 108 14.18 0.81 -38.87
C ASP A 108 12.84 1.08 -38.19
N LEU A 109 12.41 2.34 -38.23
CA LEU A 109 11.07 2.72 -37.77
C LEU A 109 9.99 2.12 -38.68
N PHE A 110 8.90 1.67 -38.06
CA PHE A 110 7.68 1.12 -38.68
C PHE A 110 7.84 -0.27 -39.30
N LYS A 111 8.91 -1.00 -38.99
CA LYS A 111 9.04 -2.40 -39.39
C LYS A 111 7.98 -3.28 -38.73
N PHE A 112 7.45 -2.90 -37.57
CA PHE A 112 6.32 -3.57 -36.94
C PHE A 112 5.10 -3.72 -37.88
N ILE A 113 4.95 -2.86 -38.90
CA ILE A 113 3.87 -2.98 -39.90
C ILE A 113 4.07 -4.22 -40.77
N GLU A 114 5.31 -4.47 -41.20
CA GLU A 114 5.68 -5.65 -41.98
C GLU A 114 5.59 -6.91 -41.10
N ASP A 115 6.08 -6.83 -39.85
CA ASP A 115 6.00 -7.94 -38.91
C ASP A 115 4.54 -8.27 -38.53
N ALA A 116 3.67 -7.26 -38.39
CA ALA A 116 2.24 -7.49 -38.18
C ALA A 116 1.55 -8.16 -39.37
N GLN A 117 2.05 -7.96 -40.59
CA GLN A 117 1.55 -8.64 -41.80
C GLN A 117 2.05 -10.09 -41.88
N SER A 118 3.14 -10.43 -41.19
CA SER A 118 3.70 -11.80 -41.16
C SER A 118 2.84 -12.81 -40.40
N GLY A 119 1.92 -12.34 -39.54
CA GLY A 119 0.93 -13.18 -38.87
C GLY A 119 0.62 -12.76 -37.43
N LEU A 120 -0.07 -13.65 -36.71
CA LEU A 120 -0.59 -13.39 -35.36
C LEU A 120 0.50 -13.00 -34.34
N TYR A 121 1.71 -13.55 -34.48
CA TYR A 121 2.82 -13.27 -33.57
C TYR A 121 3.26 -11.80 -33.61
N GLY A 122 3.43 -11.22 -34.80
CA GLY A 122 3.81 -9.81 -34.93
C GLY A 122 2.74 -8.86 -34.41
N VAL A 123 1.45 -9.17 -34.65
CA VAL A 123 0.33 -8.42 -34.07
C VAL A 123 0.32 -8.51 -32.55
N LEU A 124 0.57 -9.70 -31.98
CA LEU A 124 0.57 -9.91 -30.54
C LEU A 124 1.72 -9.15 -29.86
N GLN A 125 2.91 -9.13 -30.48
CA GLN A 125 4.06 -8.35 -29.98
C GLN A 125 3.70 -6.86 -29.87
N LEU A 126 3.16 -6.28 -30.95
CA LEU A 126 2.70 -4.89 -30.99
C LEU A 126 1.68 -4.58 -29.89
N VAL A 127 0.62 -5.39 -29.78
CA VAL A 127 -0.46 -5.18 -28.81
C VAL A 127 0.04 -5.33 -27.37
N MET A 128 0.89 -6.31 -27.10
CA MET A 128 1.39 -6.57 -25.75
C MET A 128 2.30 -5.45 -25.25
N ASN A 129 3.14 -4.87 -26.11
CA ASN A 129 3.97 -3.71 -25.75
C ASN A 129 3.11 -2.49 -25.37
N ILE A 130 2.06 -2.21 -26.15
CA ILE A 130 1.07 -1.17 -25.81
C ILE A 130 0.41 -1.46 -24.47
N VAL A 131 -0.10 -2.68 -24.27
CA VAL A 131 -0.81 -3.08 -23.05
C VAL A 131 0.09 -3.02 -21.82
N LEU A 132 1.36 -3.37 -21.97
CA LEU A 132 2.34 -3.38 -20.90
C LEU A 132 2.60 -1.98 -20.33
N PHE A 133 2.50 -0.93 -21.15
CA PHE A 133 2.70 0.47 -20.75
C PHE A 133 1.41 1.24 -20.40
N LEU A 134 0.22 0.68 -20.67
CA LEU A 134 -1.06 1.26 -20.25
C LEU A 134 -1.10 1.58 -18.74
N PRO A 135 -0.70 0.67 -17.82
CA PRO A 135 -0.74 0.97 -16.39
C PRO A 135 0.21 2.11 -16.00
N LEU A 136 1.41 2.19 -16.60
CA LEU A 136 2.33 3.31 -16.36
C LEU A 136 1.66 4.65 -16.66
N GLY A 137 1.08 4.78 -17.86
CA GLY A 137 0.36 5.98 -18.27
C GLY A 137 -0.79 6.34 -17.33
N PHE A 138 -1.57 5.33 -16.94
CA PHE A 138 -2.70 5.51 -16.03
C PHE A 138 -2.24 6.00 -14.66
N MET A 139 -1.22 5.38 -14.06
CA MET A 139 -0.74 5.74 -12.73
C MET A 139 -0.13 7.14 -12.70
N LEU A 140 0.66 7.51 -13.71
CA LEU A 140 1.26 8.85 -13.79
C LEU A 140 0.18 9.94 -13.94
N GLY A 141 -0.81 9.74 -14.82
CA GLY A 141 -1.91 10.69 -14.98
C GLY A 141 -2.86 10.72 -13.77
N ARG A 142 -3.30 9.56 -13.29
CA ARG A 142 -4.36 9.45 -12.27
C ARG A 142 -3.84 9.60 -10.84
N TRP A 143 -2.74 8.95 -10.49
CA TRP A 143 -2.22 8.90 -9.12
C TRP A 143 -1.19 10.00 -8.87
N ALA A 144 -0.18 10.12 -9.73
CA ALA A 144 0.85 11.17 -9.60
C ALA A 144 0.33 12.56 -10.02
N GLY A 145 -0.74 12.62 -10.82
CA GLY A 145 -1.30 13.88 -11.30
C GLY A 145 -0.39 14.59 -12.29
N TRP A 146 0.47 13.84 -12.97
CA TRP A 146 1.37 14.38 -13.98
C TRP A 146 0.59 14.79 -15.21
N ARG A 147 1.16 15.70 -15.98
CA ARG A 147 0.58 16.20 -17.22
C ARG A 147 0.95 15.27 -18.38
N PHE A 148 0.25 15.39 -19.50
CA PHE A 148 0.40 14.49 -20.65
C PHE A 148 1.86 14.30 -21.09
N TRP A 149 2.59 15.39 -21.34
CA TRP A 149 3.98 15.34 -21.82
C TRP A 149 4.96 14.76 -20.80
N GLN A 150 4.71 14.93 -19.50
CA GLN A 150 5.51 14.27 -18.46
C GLN A 150 5.31 12.75 -18.50
N THR A 151 4.06 12.33 -18.73
CA THR A 151 3.71 10.91 -18.86
C THR A 151 4.31 10.30 -20.12
N VAL A 152 4.21 10.99 -21.27
CA VAL A 152 4.81 10.56 -22.54
C VAL A 152 6.33 10.50 -22.43
N GLY A 153 6.97 11.56 -21.93
CA GLY A 153 8.42 11.60 -21.77
C GLY A 153 8.94 10.51 -20.83
N THR A 154 8.18 10.17 -19.79
CA THR A 154 8.53 9.08 -18.87
C THR A 154 8.32 7.71 -19.50
N GLY A 155 7.23 7.52 -20.25
CA GLY A 155 7.02 6.28 -21.01
C GLY A 155 8.16 6.03 -22.00
N LEU A 156 8.54 7.05 -22.76
CA LEU A 156 9.68 6.97 -23.68
C LEU A 156 10.99 6.71 -22.95
N ALA A 157 11.28 7.43 -21.85
CA ALA A 157 12.49 7.23 -21.05
C ALA A 157 12.57 5.82 -20.44
N CYS A 158 11.45 5.29 -19.93
CA CYS A 158 11.36 3.91 -19.46
C CYS A 158 11.63 2.92 -20.58
N SER A 159 11.09 3.14 -21.78
CA SER A 159 11.36 2.25 -22.90
C SER A 159 12.81 2.32 -23.37
N ILE A 160 13.41 3.51 -23.48
CA ILE A 160 14.84 3.67 -23.76
C ILE A 160 15.67 2.89 -22.75
N PHE A 161 15.34 3.01 -21.45
CA PHE A 161 16.05 2.31 -20.40
C PHE A 161 15.96 0.78 -20.55
N ILE A 162 14.77 0.26 -20.87
CA ILE A 162 14.53 -1.18 -21.07
C ILE A 162 15.32 -1.69 -22.28
N GLU A 163 15.18 -1.06 -23.43
CA GLU A 163 15.88 -1.46 -24.65
C GLU A 163 17.41 -1.37 -24.46
N THR A 164 17.91 -0.31 -23.82
CA THR A 164 19.35 -0.16 -23.54
C THR A 164 19.84 -1.25 -22.58
N THR A 165 19.03 -1.62 -21.58
CA THR A 165 19.35 -2.72 -20.66
C THR A 165 19.44 -4.04 -21.41
N GLN A 166 18.55 -4.30 -22.38
CA GLN A 166 18.59 -5.51 -23.20
C GLN A 166 19.80 -5.53 -24.15
N LEU A 167 20.05 -4.42 -24.84
CA LEU A 167 21.19 -4.25 -25.76
C LEU A 167 22.54 -4.49 -25.08
N THR A 168 22.67 -4.03 -23.84
CA THR A 168 23.90 -4.16 -23.06
C THR A 168 23.98 -5.46 -22.27
N GLY A 169 23.01 -6.38 -22.41
CA GLY A 169 22.99 -7.64 -21.66
C GLY A 169 22.88 -7.42 -20.15
N ILE A 170 21.95 -6.56 -19.72
CA ILE A 170 21.83 -6.06 -18.34
C ILE A 170 23.15 -5.41 -17.90
N TRP A 171 23.57 -4.37 -18.63
CA TRP A 171 24.73 -3.54 -18.28
C TRP A 171 26.03 -4.34 -18.10
N GLY A 172 26.25 -5.35 -18.94
CA GLY A 172 27.44 -6.21 -18.93
C GLY A 172 27.36 -7.43 -18.00
N LEU A 173 26.20 -7.69 -17.38
CA LEU A 173 25.99 -8.95 -16.65
C LEU A 173 26.01 -10.16 -17.60
N TYR A 174 25.53 -9.99 -18.83
CA TYR A 174 25.58 -10.96 -19.91
C TYR A 174 26.64 -10.55 -20.93
N PRO A 175 27.42 -11.50 -21.49
CA PRO A 175 28.48 -11.19 -22.45
C PRO A 175 28.00 -10.60 -23.79
N CYS A 176 26.70 -10.71 -24.08
CA CYS A 176 26.07 -10.21 -25.30
C CYS A 176 24.62 -9.76 -25.05
N ALA A 177 24.03 -9.09 -26.03
CA ALA A 177 22.59 -8.86 -26.09
C ALA A 177 21.87 -10.22 -26.24
N TYR A 178 20.91 -10.49 -25.35
CA TYR A 178 20.10 -11.72 -25.41
C TYR A 178 18.66 -11.46 -25.89
N ARG A 179 18.27 -10.20 -26.06
CA ARG A 179 17.04 -9.75 -26.72
C ARG A 179 17.38 -8.67 -27.75
N TYR A 180 16.50 -8.49 -28.73
CA TYR A 180 16.64 -7.44 -29.74
C TYR A 180 16.39 -6.07 -29.13
N PHE A 181 17.27 -5.11 -29.45
CA PHE A 181 16.98 -3.69 -29.26
C PHE A 181 16.09 -3.25 -30.41
N ASP A 182 14.87 -2.82 -30.11
CA ASP A 182 13.87 -2.49 -31.12
C ASP A 182 13.28 -1.09 -30.91
N VAL A 183 13.50 -0.20 -31.87
CA VAL A 183 12.97 1.17 -31.84
C VAL A 183 11.44 1.19 -31.98
N ASP A 184 10.85 0.19 -32.63
CA ASP A 184 9.39 0.06 -32.73
C ASP A 184 8.77 -0.34 -31.38
N ASP A 185 9.46 -1.14 -30.58
CA ASP A 185 9.04 -1.43 -29.20
C ASP A 185 9.02 -0.14 -28.37
N MET A 186 9.97 0.77 -28.59
CA MET A 186 9.98 2.09 -27.94
C MET A 186 8.78 2.96 -28.32
N LEU A 187 8.42 2.97 -29.60
CA LEU A 187 7.26 3.69 -30.09
C LEU A 187 5.96 3.12 -29.49
N THR A 188 5.81 1.81 -29.50
CA THR A 188 4.59 1.11 -29.09
C THR A 188 4.36 1.17 -27.58
N ASN A 189 5.44 1.05 -26.79
CA ASN A 189 5.42 1.32 -25.35
C ASN A 189 5.02 2.76 -25.04
N THR A 190 5.55 3.72 -25.80
CA THR A 190 5.17 5.15 -25.65
C THR A 190 3.70 5.39 -25.97
N ILE A 191 3.17 4.75 -27.02
CA ILE A 191 1.73 4.76 -27.35
C ILE A 191 0.92 4.15 -26.21
N GLY A 192 1.37 3.04 -25.60
CA GLY A 192 0.78 2.46 -24.40
C GLY A 192 0.66 3.45 -23.25
N ALA A 193 1.72 4.20 -22.96
CA ALA A 193 1.69 5.24 -21.92
C ALA A 193 0.71 6.39 -22.27
N MET A 194 0.63 6.79 -23.53
CA MET A 194 -0.32 7.80 -24.01
C MET A 194 -1.78 7.35 -23.82
N LEU A 195 -2.10 6.12 -24.23
CA LEU A 195 -3.44 5.55 -24.08
C LEU A 195 -3.80 5.36 -22.60
N GLY A 196 -2.85 4.91 -21.78
CA GLY A 196 -3.02 4.79 -20.33
C GLY A 196 -3.36 6.13 -19.68
N TYR A 197 -2.70 7.20 -20.10
CA TYR A 197 -3.01 8.56 -19.66
C TYR A 197 -4.41 8.99 -20.10
N ALA A 198 -4.81 8.72 -21.34
CA ALA A 198 -6.16 9.03 -21.83
C ALA A 198 -7.24 8.32 -21.00
N ILE A 199 -7.03 7.03 -20.67
CA ILE A 199 -7.90 6.26 -19.78
C ILE A 199 -7.93 6.90 -18.38
N ALA A 200 -6.79 7.35 -17.85
CA ALA A 200 -6.74 8.05 -16.55
C ALA A 200 -7.55 9.36 -16.55
N VAL A 201 -7.48 10.14 -17.63
CA VAL A 201 -8.28 11.37 -17.78
C VAL A 201 -9.77 11.04 -17.82
N LEU A 202 -10.17 10.06 -18.64
CA LEU A 202 -11.56 9.61 -18.74
C LEU A 202 -12.07 9.09 -17.38
N TYR A 203 -11.28 8.24 -16.73
CA TYR A 203 -11.59 7.70 -15.41
C TYR A 203 -11.72 8.80 -14.35
N THR A 204 -10.88 9.85 -14.40
CA THR A 204 -10.97 10.98 -13.48
C THR A 204 -12.27 11.77 -13.67
N LYS A 205 -12.78 11.88 -14.90
CA LYS A 205 -14.09 12.51 -15.17
C LYS A 205 -15.24 11.70 -14.59
N LEU A 206 -15.17 10.37 -14.65
CA LEU A 206 -16.21 9.47 -14.14
C LEU A 206 -16.12 9.26 -12.62
N VAL A 207 -14.90 9.27 -12.07
CA VAL A 207 -14.61 9.02 -10.65
C VAL A 207 -13.74 10.16 -10.11
N PRO A 208 -14.38 11.26 -9.64
CA PRO A 208 -13.66 12.41 -9.12
C PRO A 208 -12.73 12.01 -7.96
N LYS A 209 -11.54 12.63 -7.90
CA LYS A 209 -10.67 12.49 -6.74
C LYS A 209 -11.44 13.01 -5.52
N ARG A 210 -11.68 12.15 -4.50
CA ARG A 210 -12.31 12.60 -3.25
C ARG A 210 -11.54 13.82 -2.73
N ALA A 211 -12.25 14.92 -2.51
CA ALA A 211 -11.70 16.12 -1.92
C ALA A 211 -11.02 15.76 -0.58
N LYS A 212 -9.90 16.43 -0.30
CA LYS A 212 -9.09 16.26 0.90
C LYS A 212 -9.99 16.48 2.12
N GLN A 213 -10.43 15.39 2.76
CA GLN A 213 -11.43 15.47 3.84
C GLN A 213 -10.79 16.07 5.11
N LEU A 214 -11.50 17.04 5.70
CA LEU A 214 -11.08 17.96 6.77
C LEU A 214 -10.42 17.28 7.99
N GLU A 215 -9.71 18.09 8.77
CA GLU A 215 -8.99 17.72 9.99
C GLU A 215 -9.95 17.20 11.08
N GLY A 216 -9.57 16.09 11.75
CA GLY A 216 -10.36 15.48 12.83
C GLY A 216 -10.26 13.94 12.90
N THR A 217 -10.61 13.37 14.06
CA THR A 217 -10.79 11.91 14.27
C THR A 217 -12.23 11.52 13.96
N ASN A 218 -12.45 10.51 13.13
CA ASN A 218 -13.77 10.00 12.78
C ASN A 218 -14.39 9.23 13.96
N THR A 219 -15.41 9.81 14.59
CA THR A 219 -16.19 9.22 15.70
C THR A 219 -17.34 8.33 15.24
N HIS A 220 -17.64 8.29 13.94
CA HIS A 220 -18.68 7.45 13.35
C HIS A 220 -18.15 6.62 12.16
N PRO A 221 -17.13 5.76 12.38
CA PRO A 221 -16.58 4.95 11.30
C PRO A 221 -17.58 3.87 10.85
N GLY A 222 -17.78 3.76 9.53
CA GLY A 222 -18.53 2.66 8.91
C GLY A 222 -17.79 1.32 9.01
N PHE A 223 -18.46 0.22 8.65
CA PHE A 223 -17.91 -1.14 8.80
C PHE A 223 -16.56 -1.33 8.12
N VAL A 224 -16.44 -0.96 6.85
CA VAL A 224 -15.18 -1.10 6.09
C VAL A 224 -14.05 -0.34 6.79
N HIS A 225 -14.33 0.84 7.34
CA HIS A 225 -13.32 1.64 8.02
C HIS A 225 -12.83 0.95 9.30
N ARG A 226 -13.74 0.36 10.07
CA ARG A 226 -13.43 -0.43 11.27
C ARG A 226 -12.69 -1.72 10.96
N ALA A 227 -13.11 -2.42 9.90
CA ALA A 227 -12.46 -3.64 9.44
C ALA A 227 -11.01 -3.37 9.01
N VAL A 228 -10.77 -2.28 8.26
CA VAL A 228 -9.41 -1.86 7.88
C VAL A 228 -8.55 -1.54 9.10
N ALA A 229 -9.07 -0.80 10.07
CA ALA A 229 -8.33 -0.53 11.30
C ALA A 229 -7.98 -1.82 12.06
N LEU A 230 -8.95 -2.73 12.24
CA LEU A 230 -8.73 -4.03 12.88
C LEU A 230 -7.72 -4.90 12.11
N MET A 231 -7.77 -4.92 10.77
CA MET A 231 -6.79 -5.65 9.96
C MET A 231 -5.38 -5.11 10.13
N ILE A 232 -5.20 -3.79 10.28
CA ILE A 232 -3.91 -3.19 10.56
C ILE A 232 -3.42 -3.58 11.97
N ASP A 233 -4.29 -3.47 12.98
CA ASP A 233 -3.96 -3.88 14.35
C ASP A 233 -3.55 -5.36 14.38
N VAL A 234 -4.32 -6.25 13.76
CA VAL A 234 -4.05 -7.69 13.65
C VAL A 234 -2.77 -7.98 12.88
N ALA A 235 -2.49 -7.28 11.78
CA ALA A 235 -1.25 -7.47 11.03
C ALA A 235 -0.02 -7.08 11.86
N ILE A 236 -0.06 -5.93 12.55
CA ILE A 236 1.02 -5.49 13.43
C ILE A 236 1.21 -6.48 14.58
N MET A 237 0.12 -6.90 15.23
CA MET A 237 0.17 -7.91 16.30
C MET A 237 0.81 -9.21 15.80
N ASN A 238 0.43 -9.71 14.62
CA ASN A 238 1.00 -10.92 14.03
C ASN A 238 2.48 -10.77 13.73
N ILE A 239 2.92 -9.66 13.10
CA ILE A 239 4.34 -9.42 12.80
C ILE A 239 5.18 -9.46 14.07
N ILE A 240 4.73 -8.75 15.11
CA ILE A 240 5.43 -8.69 16.41
C ILE A 240 5.41 -10.07 17.07
N MET A 241 4.26 -10.75 17.08
CA MET A 241 4.10 -12.08 17.65
C MET A 241 5.03 -13.09 16.97
N TYR A 242 5.05 -13.16 15.64
CA TYR A 242 5.94 -14.07 14.91
C TYR A 242 7.41 -13.76 15.16
N ALA A 243 7.81 -12.48 15.21
CA ALA A 243 9.19 -12.10 15.54
C ALA A 243 9.59 -12.58 16.95
N ILE A 244 8.71 -12.39 17.94
CA ILE A 244 8.95 -12.85 19.31
C ILE A 244 8.94 -14.39 19.38
N VAL A 245 8.00 -15.07 18.74
CA VAL A 245 7.93 -16.55 18.71
C VAL A 245 9.17 -17.13 18.06
N LEU A 246 9.65 -16.57 16.96
CA LEU A 246 10.90 -17.00 16.30
C LEU A 246 12.10 -16.79 17.21
N LEU A 247 12.19 -15.64 17.89
CA LEU A 247 13.25 -15.37 18.86
C LEU A 247 13.21 -16.37 20.03
N LEU A 248 12.03 -16.59 20.62
CA LEU A 248 11.85 -17.54 21.72
C LEU A 248 12.18 -18.97 21.27
N THR A 249 11.76 -19.36 20.07
CA THR A 249 12.06 -20.67 19.48
C THR A 249 13.57 -20.82 19.26
N TYR A 250 14.25 -19.78 18.76
CA TYR A 250 15.70 -19.79 18.60
C TYR A 250 16.43 -19.90 19.95
N ILE A 251 16.01 -19.14 20.96
CA ILE A 251 16.57 -19.23 22.32
C ILE A 251 16.33 -20.61 22.91
N PHE A 252 15.11 -21.14 22.78
CA PHE A 252 14.75 -22.48 23.23
C PHE A 252 15.64 -23.52 22.56
N TYR A 253 15.77 -23.48 21.23
CA TYR A 253 16.65 -24.37 20.48
C TYR A 253 18.12 -24.30 20.92
N LYS A 254 18.62 -23.11 21.28
CA LYS A 254 20.02 -22.92 21.69
C LYS A 254 20.30 -23.27 23.15
N CYS A 255 19.32 -23.12 24.03
CA CYS A 255 19.51 -23.21 25.48
C CYS A 255 18.82 -24.41 26.14
N ALA A 256 17.83 -25.02 25.50
CA ALA A 256 17.10 -26.14 26.05
C ALA A 256 17.85 -27.46 25.86
N VAL A 257 17.94 -28.24 26.93
CA VAL A 257 18.44 -29.61 26.93
C VAL A 257 17.25 -30.54 27.10
N ALA A 258 17.04 -31.45 26.14
CA ALA A 258 16.01 -32.47 26.26
C ALA A 258 16.38 -33.48 27.37
N LEU A 259 15.49 -33.70 28.33
CA LEU A 259 15.64 -34.72 29.37
C LEU A 259 14.98 -36.03 28.94
N ASP A 260 13.77 -35.92 28.37
CA ASP A 260 13.00 -37.02 27.81
C ASP A 260 12.12 -36.53 26.64
N SER A 261 11.20 -37.37 26.15
CA SER A 261 10.31 -37.03 25.02
C SER A 261 9.31 -35.91 25.32
N THR A 262 9.12 -35.53 26.58
CA THR A 262 8.09 -34.60 27.06
C THR A 262 8.63 -33.44 27.89
N HIS A 263 9.90 -33.48 28.31
CA HIS A 263 10.51 -32.51 29.23
C HIS A 263 11.82 -31.95 28.69
N TYR A 264 11.97 -30.63 28.83
CA TYR A 264 13.15 -29.84 28.48
C TYR A 264 13.63 -29.03 29.69
N ALA A 265 14.95 -28.89 29.85
CA ALA A 265 15.56 -28.03 30.86
C ALA A 265 16.25 -26.82 30.22
N ILE A 266 15.99 -25.62 30.76
CA ILE A 266 16.78 -24.41 30.49
C ILE A 266 17.38 -23.95 31.82
N GLY A 267 18.64 -24.31 32.07
CA GLY A 267 19.26 -24.11 33.39
C GLY A 267 18.52 -24.91 34.46
N ALA A 268 17.96 -24.23 35.47
CA ALA A 268 17.15 -24.84 36.53
C ALA A 268 15.64 -24.93 36.20
N LEU A 269 15.20 -24.35 35.08
CA LEU A 269 13.79 -24.33 34.69
C LEU A 269 13.42 -25.58 33.89
N LEU A 270 12.42 -26.33 34.37
CA LEU A 270 11.82 -27.47 33.67
C LEU A 270 10.58 -27.03 32.88
N ILE A 271 10.53 -27.37 31.59
CA ILE A 271 9.45 -27.00 30.67
C ILE A 271 8.91 -28.27 30.00
N THR A 272 7.59 -28.45 30.02
CA THR A 272 6.92 -29.57 29.32
C THR A 272 6.65 -29.22 27.86
N THR A 273 6.54 -30.22 26.99
CA THR A 273 6.16 -30.04 25.57
C THR A 273 4.83 -29.31 25.44
N ASP A 274 3.83 -29.66 26.27
CA ASP A 274 2.55 -28.95 26.32
C ASP A 274 2.74 -27.46 26.66
N GLY A 275 3.62 -27.14 27.62
CA GLY A 275 3.95 -25.78 27.98
C GLY A 275 4.49 -24.97 26.80
N VAL A 276 5.35 -25.57 25.96
CA VAL A 276 5.87 -24.95 24.74
C VAL A 276 4.75 -24.66 23.73
N HIS A 277 3.79 -25.58 23.57
CA HIS A 277 2.66 -25.40 22.65
C HIS A 277 1.72 -24.26 23.06
N TRP A 278 1.61 -23.94 24.36
CA TRP A 278 0.78 -22.82 24.83
C TRP A 278 1.44 -21.45 24.67
N VAL A 279 2.76 -21.36 24.46
CA VAL A 279 3.48 -20.09 24.38
C VAL A 279 2.90 -19.13 23.33
N PRO A 280 2.64 -19.55 22.06
CA PRO A 280 2.07 -18.66 21.06
C PRO A 280 0.68 -18.15 21.44
N ALA A 281 -0.17 -19.01 22.00
CA ALA A 281 -1.54 -18.66 22.40
C ALA A 281 -1.56 -17.63 23.55
N ILE A 282 -0.70 -17.83 24.56
CA ILE A 282 -0.55 -16.88 25.68
C ILE A 282 -0.03 -15.53 25.15
N LEU A 283 0.97 -15.56 24.28
CA LEU A 283 1.51 -14.34 23.68
C LEU A 283 0.46 -13.61 22.84
N ALA A 284 -0.33 -14.33 22.04
CA ALA A 284 -1.42 -13.77 21.25
C ALA A 284 -2.46 -13.09 22.16
N ALA A 285 -2.83 -13.71 23.28
CA ALA A 285 -3.76 -13.14 24.25
C ALA A 285 -3.20 -11.85 24.90
N ILE A 286 -1.91 -11.83 25.26
CA ILE A 286 -1.22 -10.65 25.79
C ILE A 286 -1.20 -9.53 24.73
N MET A 287 -0.84 -9.85 23.48
CA MET A 287 -0.83 -8.86 22.39
C MET A 287 -2.21 -8.27 22.15
N PHE A 288 -3.26 -9.11 22.10
CA PHE A 288 -4.63 -8.63 21.97
C PHE A 288 -5.02 -7.73 23.15
N ALA A 289 -4.71 -8.11 24.39
CA ALA A 289 -4.99 -7.28 25.57
C ALA A 289 -4.27 -5.93 25.51
N ILE A 290 -3.02 -5.89 25.04
CA ILE A 290 -2.28 -4.64 24.88
C ILE A 290 -2.91 -3.78 23.78
N PHE A 291 -3.04 -4.31 22.56
CA PHE A 291 -3.38 -3.52 21.37
C PHE A 291 -4.86 -3.18 21.27
N GLU A 292 -5.74 -4.10 21.67
CA GLU A 292 -7.19 -3.95 21.51
C GLU A 292 -7.91 -3.56 22.80
N VAL A 293 -7.23 -3.57 23.95
CA VAL A 293 -7.84 -3.15 25.23
C VAL A 293 -7.05 -2.00 25.85
N TRP A 294 -5.78 -2.21 26.20
CA TRP A 294 -5.01 -1.24 26.97
C TRP A 294 -4.69 0.05 26.19
N ILE A 295 -4.21 -0.06 24.94
CA ILE A 295 -3.93 1.10 24.08
C ILE A 295 -5.18 1.96 23.88
N PRO A 296 -6.31 1.47 23.33
CA PRO A 296 -7.48 2.31 23.12
C PRO A 296 -8.05 2.86 24.44
N TRP A 297 -7.97 2.12 25.54
CA TRP A 297 -8.39 2.63 26.85
C TRP A 297 -7.62 3.88 27.28
N ARG A 298 -6.31 3.94 26.99
CA ARG A 298 -5.41 5.05 27.33
C ARG A 298 -5.41 6.18 26.30
N HIS A 299 -5.86 5.93 25.07
CA HIS A 299 -5.76 6.86 23.94
C HIS A 299 -7.14 7.22 23.35
N ASP A 300 -8.13 7.53 24.20
CA ASP A 300 -9.47 8.00 23.79
C ASP A 300 -10.17 7.10 22.75
N GLY A 301 -10.02 5.78 22.93
CA GLY A 301 -10.58 4.77 22.03
C GLY A 301 -9.81 4.58 20.73
N ARG A 302 -8.60 5.10 20.59
CA ARG A 302 -7.78 4.93 19.39
C ARG A 302 -6.85 3.72 19.54
N THR A 303 -7.09 2.66 18.77
CA THR A 303 -6.11 1.58 18.56
C THR A 303 -4.97 2.08 17.66
N LEU A 304 -3.95 1.27 17.35
CA LEU A 304 -2.90 1.71 16.42
C LEU A 304 -3.46 1.86 15.00
N GLY A 305 -4.22 0.88 14.53
CA GLY A 305 -4.99 0.91 13.29
C GLY A 305 -6.04 2.02 13.29
N GLY A 306 -6.68 2.29 14.44
CA GLY A 306 -7.59 3.42 14.62
C GLY A 306 -6.87 4.77 14.52
N THR A 307 -5.70 4.89 15.11
CA THR A 307 -4.85 6.09 15.01
C THR A 307 -4.42 6.34 13.57
N TYR A 308 -3.99 5.29 12.88
CA TYR A 308 -3.58 5.29 11.48
C TYR A 308 -4.72 5.70 10.54
N THR A 309 -5.90 5.11 10.72
CA THR A 309 -7.10 5.40 9.92
C THR A 309 -7.85 6.65 10.40
N ARG A 310 -7.37 7.29 11.48
CA ARG A 310 -8.01 8.43 12.15
C ARG A 310 -9.45 8.14 12.55
N MET A 311 -9.70 7.00 13.17
CA MET A 311 -10.97 6.68 13.83
C MET A 311 -10.76 6.42 15.32
N THR A 312 -11.83 6.57 16.09
CA THR A 312 -11.92 6.04 17.46
C THR A 312 -12.93 4.90 17.51
N VAL A 313 -12.67 3.89 18.34
CA VAL A 313 -13.63 2.84 18.65
C VAL A 313 -14.72 3.36 19.59
N GLU A 314 -14.43 4.38 20.39
CA GLU A 314 -15.37 5.03 21.30
C GLU A 314 -16.26 6.02 20.52
N THR A 315 -17.36 5.50 19.96
CA THR A 315 -18.33 6.29 19.17
C THR A 315 -19.14 7.31 19.96
N LYS A 316 -19.15 7.20 21.29
CA LYS A 316 -19.88 8.02 22.25
C LYS A 316 -19.02 8.17 23.47
N THR A 317 -19.09 9.32 24.12
CA THR A 317 -18.50 9.53 25.44
C THR A 317 -19.18 8.61 26.46
N ARG A 318 -18.38 7.89 27.24
CA ARG A 318 -18.82 6.98 28.29
C ARG A 318 -17.91 7.14 29.48
N THR A 319 -18.47 7.19 30.68
CA THR A 319 -17.70 7.24 31.94
C THR A 319 -18.04 6.07 32.87
N GLY A 320 -17.14 5.79 33.80
CA GLY A 320 -17.32 4.74 34.83
C GLY A 320 -17.63 3.36 34.27
N TRP A 321 -18.67 2.71 34.82
CA TRP A 321 -19.04 1.34 34.49
C TRP A 321 -19.53 1.17 33.05
N ARG A 322 -20.11 2.21 32.43
CA ARG A 322 -20.57 2.15 31.01
C ARG A 322 -19.39 2.03 30.06
N ARG A 323 -18.29 2.72 30.37
CA ARG A 323 -17.03 2.61 29.62
C ARG A 323 -16.42 1.21 29.80
N ALA A 324 -16.39 0.70 31.03
CA ALA A 324 -15.93 -0.66 31.29
C ALA A 324 -16.75 -1.72 30.53
N LEU A 325 -18.08 -1.63 30.58
CA LEU A 325 -18.98 -2.53 29.86
C LEU A 325 -18.76 -2.48 28.34
N PHE A 326 -18.52 -1.29 27.78
CA PHE A 326 -18.19 -1.12 26.37
C PHE A 326 -16.94 -1.90 25.98
N TYR A 327 -15.85 -1.77 26.74
CA TYR A 327 -14.62 -2.52 26.46
C TYR A 327 -14.82 -4.01 26.67
N ILE A 328 -15.52 -4.46 27.72
CA ILE A 328 -15.81 -5.88 27.95
C ILE A 328 -16.56 -6.48 26.76
N ALA A 329 -17.65 -5.84 26.32
CA ALA A 329 -18.44 -6.34 25.19
C ALA A 329 -17.62 -6.36 23.89
N ARG A 330 -16.82 -5.33 23.63
CA ARG A 330 -15.93 -5.27 22.46
C ARG A 330 -14.86 -6.36 22.51
N THR A 331 -14.21 -6.54 23.66
CA THR A 331 -13.17 -7.55 23.90
C THR A 331 -13.72 -8.96 23.77
N LEU A 332 -14.93 -9.25 24.24
CA LEU A 332 -15.52 -10.58 24.08
C LEU A 332 -15.77 -10.93 22.62
N VAL A 333 -16.36 -10.00 21.85
CA VAL A 333 -16.68 -10.26 20.44
C VAL A 333 -15.42 -10.31 19.58
N LEU A 334 -14.54 -9.31 19.70
CA LEU A 334 -13.30 -9.25 18.91
C LEU A 334 -12.27 -10.28 19.39
N GLY A 335 -12.26 -10.62 20.68
CA GLY A 335 -11.39 -11.66 21.24
C GLY A 335 -11.79 -13.04 20.75
N ALA A 336 -13.09 -13.38 20.75
CA ALA A 336 -13.58 -14.61 20.13
C ALA A 336 -13.22 -14.68 18.64
N TRP A 337 -13.39 -13.57 17.92
CA TRP A 337 -13.00 -13.48 16.51
C TRP A 337 -11.49 -13.69 16.31
N PHE A 338 -10.65 -13.09 17.16
CA PHE A 338 -9.19 -13.20 17.07
C PHE A 338 -8.67 -14.59 17.45
N VAL A 339 -9.27 -15.25 18.44
CA VAL A 339 -8.94 -16.64 18.79
C VAL A 339 -9.25 -17.56 17.62
N LEU A 340 -10.45 -17.46 17.03
CA LEU A 340 -10.84 -18.25 15.86
C LEU A 340 -9.95 -17.97 14.63
N LEU A 341 -9.45 -16.74 14.48
CA LEU A 341 -8.48 -16.41 13.44
C LEU A 341 -7.15 -17.15 13.66
N ASN A 342 -6.63 -17.16 14.89
CA ASN A 342 -5.36 -17.83 15.21
C ASN A 342 -5.47 -19.37 15.19
N ASP A 343 -6.66 -19.91 15.41
CA ASP A 343 -6.95 -21.35 15.32
C ASP A 343 -7.16 -21.84 13.87
N GLY A 344 -6.66 -21.09 12.88
CA GLY A 344 -6.67 -21.49 11.48
C GLY A 344 -7.84 -20.96 10.65
N ALA A 345 -8.61 -20.00 11.16
CA ALA A 345 -9.71 -19.36 10.43
C ALA A 345 -10.74 -20.36 9.87
N ASP A 346 -11.18 -21.25 10.74
CA ASP A 346 -12.08 -22.36 10.42
C ASP A 346 -13.52 -21.91 10.08
N ARG A 347 -14.46 -22.85 9.96
CA ARG A 347 -15.87 -22.53 9.68
C ARG A 347 -16.49 -21.58 10.71
N TRP A 348 -16.11 -21.68 11.98
CA TRP A 348 -16.68 -20.84 13.05
C TRP A 348 -16.19 -19.40 12.93
N PHE A 349 -14.93 -19.20 12.54
CA PHE A 349 -14.41 -17.88 12.18
C PHE A 349 -15.26 -17.20 11.10
N TRP A 350 -15.57 -17.92 10.02
CA TRP A 350 -16.36 -17.38 8.91
C TRP A 350 -17.82 -17.14 9.30
N TYR A 351 -18.43 -18.00 10.12
CA TYR A 351 -19.78 -17.78 10.64
C TYR A 351 -19.85 -16.55 11.53
N LEU A 352 -18.91 -16.34 12.45
CA LEU A 352 -18.86 -15.14 13.28
C LEU A 352 -18.64 -13.88 12.43
N THR A 353 -17.73 -13.95 11.46
CA THR A 353 -17.46 -12.84 10.54
C THR A 353 -18.70 -12.47 9.73
N ALA A 354 -19.37 -13.47 9.13
CA ALA A 354 -20.61 -13.27 8.38
C ALA A 354 -21.72 -12.70 9.27
N ALA A 355 -21.87 -13.20 10.51
CA ALA A 355 -22.83 -12.70 11.47
C ALA A 355 -22.59 -11.21 11.81
N LEU A 356 -21.33 -10.79 11.98
CA LEU A 356 -20.99 -9.38 12.22
C LEU A 356 -21.28 -8.49 11.00
N VAL A 357 -21.03 -8.98 9.78
CA VAL A 357 -21.36 -8.28 8.53
C VAL A 357 -22.87 -8.11 8.41
N VAL A 358 -23.62 -9.20 8.55
CA VAL A 358 -25.09 -9.22 8.49
C VAL A 358 -25.66 -8.28 9.55
N TRP A 359 -25.19 -8.39 10.79
CA TRP A 359 -25.56 -7.48 11.87
C TRP A 359 -25.36 -6.02 11.50
N TRP A 360 -24.20 -5.67 10.94
CA TRP A 360 -23.94 -4.30 10.53
C TRP A 360 -24.83 -3.84 9.38
N VAL A 361 -25.15 -4.70 8.41
CA VAL A 361 -26.05 -4.34 7.29
C VAL A 361 -27.42 -3.90 7.81
N PHE A 362 -27.96 -4.59 8.81
CA PHE A 362 -29.27 -4.29 9.39
C PHE A 362 -29.24 -3.19 10.46
N VAL A 363 -28.28 -3.23 11.39
CA VAL A 363 -28.25 -2.35 12.58
C VAL A 363 -27.41 -1.08 12.35
N ARG A 364 -26.52 -1.09 11.35
CA ARG A 364 -25.55 -0.02 11.03
C ARG A 364 -24.65 0.39 12.20
N ARG A 365 -24.57 -0.43 13.25
CA ARG A 365 -23.76 -0.26 14.46
C ARG A 365 -23.24 -1.61 14.92
N MET A 366 -22.06 -1.66 15.52
CA MET A 366 -21.54 -2.92 16.09
C MET A 366 -22.28 -3.29 17.38
N PRO A 367 -22.29 -4.57 17.81
CA PRO A 367 -23.01 -4.99 19.02
C PRO A 367 -22.66 -4.16 20.26
N TRP A 368 -21.38 -3.85 20.46
CA TRP A 368 -20.90 -3.03 21.59
C TRP A 368 -21.24 -1.53 21.49
N ASP A 369 -21.56 -1.01 20.29
CA ASP A 369 -21.98 0.40 20.11
C ASP A 369 -23.40 0.68 20.66
N LEU A 370 -24.18 -0.38 20.92
CA LEU A 370 -25.51 -0.28 21.52
C LEU A 370 -25.47 0.18 22.97
N ILE A 371 -24.34 0.02 23.67
CA ILE A 371 -24.18 0.47 25.06
C ILE A 371 -24.35 2.00 25.11
N PRO A 372 -25.28 2.52 25.95
CA PRO A 372 -25.58 3.95 26.04
C PRO A 372 -24.34 4.80 26.36
N GLY A 373 -24.30 6.00 25.78
CA GLY A 373 -23.33 7.04 26.15
C GLY A 373 -23.72 7.73 27.46
N ASP A 374 -22.90 8.67 27.90
CA ASP A 374 -23.28 9.57 28.97
C ASP A 374 -24.44 10.45 28.50
N THR A 375 -25.48 10.62 29.33
CA THR A 375 -26.56 11.55 29.06
C THR A 375 -25.97 12.95 29.12
N SER A 376 -25.88 13.64 27.98
CA SER A 376 -25.61 15.06 27.96
C SER A 376 -26.67 15.75 28.81
N THR A 377 -26.27 16.38 29.91
CA THR A 377 -27.11 17.31 30.66
C THR A 377 -27.39 18.52 29.76
N SER A 378 -28.31 18.38 28.82
CA SER A 378 -29.00 19.51 28.20
C SER A 378 -30.22 19.82 29.06
N ALA A 379 -29.96 20.40 30.24
CA ALA A 379 -30.97 21.04 31.07
C ALA A 379 -30.45 22.43 31.45
N SER A 380 -31.33 23.43 31.32
CA SER A 380 -31.20 24.86 31.59
C SER A 380 -30.38 25.72 30.62
N VAL A 381 -30.99 26.09 29.48
CA VAL A 381 -31.13 27.52 29.16
C VAL A 381 -32.62 27.81 29.14
N SER A 382 -33.05 28.41 30.25
CA SER A 382 -34.39 28.91 30.49
C SER A 382 -34.82 29.91 29.43
N THR A 383 -36.01 29.69 28.90
CA THR A 383 -37.00 30.66 28.43
C THR A 383 -36.64 32.11 28.79
N GLN A 384 -36.11 32.89 27.83
CA GLN A 384 -36.21 34.34 27.90
C GLN A 384 -37.55 34.76 27.28
N THR A 385 -38.42 35.15 28.20
CA THR A 385 -39.64 35.93 28.06
C THR A 385 -39.50 37.02 26.99
N GLN A 386 -40.23 36.90 25.88
CA GLN A 386 -40.54 38.04 25.03
C GLN A 386 -41.67 38.84 25.68
N THR A 387 -41.33 39.95 26.31
CA THR A 387 -42.27 41.00 26.71
C THR A 387 -42.65 41.87 25.51
N SER A 388 -43.94 41.85 25.18
CA SER A 388 -44.79 42.96 24.67
C SER A 388 -44.33 44.36 25.08
N ALA A 389 -44.47 45.50 24.38
CA ALA A 389 -45.16 46.00 23.16
C ALA A 389 -44.61 47.46 22.93
N PRO A 390 -45.17 48.40 22.14
CA PRO A 390 -46.23 48.33 21.12
C PRO A 390 -45.91 49.01 19.75
N THR A 391 -46.68 48.57 18.77
CA THR A 391 -47.38 49.31 17.70
C THR A 391 -47.15 50.82 17.57
N SER A 392 -46.64 51.24 16.40
CA SER A 392 -46.97 52.53 15.79
C SER A 392 -47.12 52.37 14.27
N ALA A 393 -48.14 53.03 13.74
CA ALA A 393 -48.73 52.86 12.43
C ALA A 393 -48.05 53.69 11.34
N HIS A 394 -48.10 53.19 10.09
CA HIS A 394 -48.35 53.92 8.83
C HIS A 394 -48.18 52.89 7.69
N LEU A 395 -49.24 52.29 7.13
CA LEU A 395 -50.12 52.79 6.06
C LEU A 395 -49.42 53.31 4.79
N GLN A 396 -49.46 52.44 3.77
CA GLN A 396 -50.00 52.65 2.41
C GLN A 396 -49.10 53.10 1.24
N HIS A 397 -49.35 52.39 0.12
CA HIS A 397 -49.16 52.74 -1.29
C HIS A 397 -47.70 52.77 -1.82
N ASP A 398 -47.36 52.31 -3.02
CA ASP A 398 -48.14 51.83 -4.17
C ASP A 398 -47.23 51.02 -5.12
N HIS A 399 -47.89 50.27 -6.00
CA HIS A 399 -47.33 49.69 -7.22
C HIS A 399 -46.58 50.71 -8.08
N GLU A 400 -45.46 50.29 -8.68
CA GLU A 400 -45.22 50.61 -10.10
C GLU A 400 -44.36 49.55 -10.79
N GLN A 401 -44.72 49.35 -12.05
CA GLN A 401 -44.43 48.26 -12.96
C GLN A 401 -43.70 48.89 -14.14
N GLY A 402 -42.66 48.26 -14.69
CA GLY A 402 -41.96 48.86 -15.84
C GLY A 402 -40.81 48.02 -16.35
N ASP A 403 -41.05 47.40 -17.50
CA ASP A 403 -40.23 46.46 -18.24
C ASP A 403 -38.89 46.99 -18.81
N ASP A 404 -38.14 46.00 -19.31
CA ASP A 404 -37.37 46.00 -20.56
C ASP A 404 -35.82 45.97 -20.54
N VAL A 405 -35.33 44.76 -20.87
CA VAL A 405 -34.44 44.40 -21.99
C VAL A 405 -32.99 44.92 -22.02
N ALA A 406 -32.11 43.92 -21.80
CA ALA A 406 -30.84 43.60 -22.47
C ALA A 406 -29.86 44.70 -22.90
N HIS A 407 -28.63 44.60 -22.40
CA HIS A 407 -27.44 44.76 -23.24
C HIS A 407 -26.25 43.93 -22.72
N VAL A 408 -25.65 43.20 -23.66
CA VAL A 408 -24.36 42.50 -23.57
C VAL A 408 -23.22 43.52 -23.51
N SER A 409 -22.29 43.36 -22.58
CA SER A 409 -20.87 43.63 -22.83
C SER A 409 -19.97 42.91 -21.81
N ALA A 410 -18.87 42.39 -22.35
CA ALA A 410 -17.79 41.74 -21.62
C ALA A 410 -16.93 42.78 -20.89
N ASP A 411 -16.43 42.47 -19.70
CA ASP A 411 -15.04 42.81 -19.35
C ASP A 411 -14.45 41.93 -18.23
N ARG A 412 -13.15 41.68 -18.43
CA ARG A 412 -12.03 41.38 -17.54
C ARG A 412 -12.18 40.64 -16.20
N THR A 413 -11.35 39.60 -16.14
CA THR A 413 -10.61 39.05 -15.01
C THR A 413 -9.98 40.10 -14.09
N GLU A 414 -10.35 40.08 -12.80
CA GLU A 414 -9.57 40.61 -11.69
C GLU A 414 -9.08 39.49 -10.79
N VAL A 415 -7.78 39.55 -10.48
CA VAL A 415 -7.05 38.66 -9.58
C VAL A 415 -6.97 39.37 -8.23
N GLU A 416 -7.73 38.88 -7.24
CA GLU A 416 -7.68 39.42 -5.88
C GLU A 416 -6.58 38.69 -5.07
N GLN A 417 -5.53 39.44 -4.72
CA GLN A 417 -4.45 39.02 -3.83
C GLN A 417 -4.95 39.04 -2.37
N LEU A 418 -4.96 37.87 -1.72
CA LEU A 418 -5.28 37.74 -0.31
C LEU A 418 -4.07 38.17 0.54
N VAL A 419 -4.23 39.27 1.28
CA VAL A 419 -3.28 39.83 2.25
C VAL A 419 -3.24 38.97 3.52
N VAL A 420 -2.04 38.59 3.97
CA VAL A 420 -1.78 37.93 5.27
C VAL A 420 -1.25 38.99 6.25
N PRO A 421 -1.78 39.14 7.47
CA PRO A 421 -1.22 40.07 8.46
C PRO A 421 -0.08 39.42 9.27
N GLU A 422 1.05 40.11 9.37
CA GLU A 422 2.14 39.80 10.34
C GLU A 422 1.76 40.23 11.77
N PRO A 423 2.20 39.50 12.81
CA PRO A 423 2.11 39.98 14.18
C PRO A 423 3.29 40.87 14.57
N ALA A 424 2.99 41.84 15.44
CA ALA A 424 3.85 42.89 15.95
C ALA A 424 5.16 42.39 16.59
N GLY A 425 6.22 43.17 16.34
CA GLY A 425 7.56 42.91 16.85
C GLY A 425 7.75 43.29 18.31
N ASP A 426 8.80 42.69 18.88
CA ASP A 426 9.47 43.19 20.07
C ASP A 426 10.93 43.43 19.70
N ARG A 427 11.33 44.70 19.70
CA ARG A 427 12.71 45.17 19.49
C ARG A 427 13.29 45.56 20.85
N VAL A 428 14.23 44.78 21.37
CA VAL A 428 15.29 45.28 22.26
C VAL A 428 16.56 44.44 22.03
N GLY A 429 17.67 45.11 21.68
CA GLY A 429 19.02 44.53 21.73
C GLY A 429 19.88 44.73 20.48
N LEU A 430 20.24 45.98 20.19
CA LEU A 430 21.26 46.35 19.21
C LEU A 430 22.68 46.11 19.76
N ALA A 431 23.58 45.74 18.85
CA ALA A 431 25.02 46.00 18.86
C ALA A 431 25.93 45.16 19.80
N GLN A 432 26.36 43.98 19.32
CA GLN A 432 27.77 43.58 19.35
C GLN A 432 27.97 42.25 18.60
N ARG A 433 28.84 42.27 17.58
CA ARG A 433 29.53 41.15 16.88
C ARG A 433 29.51 41.25 15.35
N GLU A 434 29.83 42.43 14.82
CA GLU A 434 30.54 42.52 13.53
C GLU A 434 32.02 42.78 13.84
N ALA A 435 32.77 41.71 14.14
CA ALA A 435 34.23 41.66 14.08
C ALA A 435 34.69 40.29 14.61
N HIS A 436 34.61 39.24 13.80
CA HIS A 436 35.52 38.07 13.78
C HIS A 436 34.88 36.95 12.95
N GLY A 437 35.58 36.48 11.91
CA GLY A 437 35.32 35.15 11.34
C GLY A 437 35.30 35.00 9.82
N THR A 438 35.71 35.99 9.02
CA THR A 438 35.91 35.83 7.56
C THR A 438 37.40 35.73 7.21
N ARG A 439 38.08 34.76 7.82
CA ARG A 439 39.41 34.27 7.42
C ARG A 439 39.51 32.85 7.95
N ASP A 440 39.10 31.84 7.17
CA ASP A 440 39.54 30.43 7.40
C ASP A 440 39.18 29.40 6.31
N VAL A 441 38.53 29.78 5.19
CA VAL A 441 38.15 28.78 4.15
C VAL A 441 39.09 28.75 2.94
N ALA A 442 40.16 29.55 2.92
CA ALA A 442 41.08 29.63 1.78
C ALA A 442 42.43 28.89 1.96
N ARG A 443 42.60 28.07 3.02
CA ARG A 443 43.90 27.45 3.33
C ARG A 443 43.93 25.91 3.39
N ALA A 444 42.84 25.24 3.01
CA ALA A 444 42.75 23.77 3.06
C ALA A 444 42.98 23.06 1.72
N ALA A 445 43.37 23.79 0.66
CA ALA A 445 43.50 23.24 -0.70
C ALA A 445 44.95 23.19 -1.25
N ALA A 446 45.97 23.39 -0.41
CA ALA A 446 47.36 23.50 -0.89
C ALA A 446 48.37 22.50 -0.29
N ASP A 447 47.95 21.58 0.60
CA ASP A 447 48.89 20.72 1.37
C ASP A 447 48.84 19.22 1.01
N HIS A 448 48.24 18.83 -0.12
CA HIS A 448 48.12 17.41 -0.49
C HIS A 448 48.87 16.97 -1.75
N GLU A 449 49.68 17.85 -2.35
CA GLU A 449 50.34 17.60 -3.65
C GLU A 449 51.88 17.48 -3.56
N ASP A 450 52.45 17.28 -2.37
CA ASP A 450 53.92 17.22 -2.18
C ASP A 450 54.43 15.97 -1.44
N ARG A 451 53.73 14.84 -1.58
CA ARG A 451 54.22 13.53 -1.09
C ARG A 451 53.87 12.40 -2.04
N ARG A 452 54.54 12.36 -3.19
CA ARG A 452 54.75 11.12 -3.97
C ARG A 452 55.74 11.36 -5.12
N ASP A 453 56.98 11.67 -4.77
CA ASP A 453 58.09 11.34 -5.67
C ASP A 453 59.37 11.12 -4.87
N GLY A 454 60.14 10.09 -5.26
CA GLY A 454 61.53 9.93 -4.87
C GLY A 454 61.90 8.80 -3.90
N THR A 455 62.55 7.78 -4.48
CA THR A 455 63.62 6.89 -3.94
C THR A 455 63.19 5.69 -3.10
N ASP A 456 63.25 4.43 -3.57
CA ASP A 456 64.37 3.62 -4.08
C ASP A 456 65.29 3.11 -2.95
N GLU A 457 65.22 1.80 -2.66
CA GLU A 457 66.40 0.94 -2.38
C GLU A 457 66.00 -0.54 -2.08
N ARG A 458 66.65 -1.43 -2.85
CA ARG A 458 67.09 -2.83 -2.57
C ARG A 458 66.15 -4.02 -2.76
#